data_AF-A0A970M3T8-F1
#
_entry.id   AF-A0A970M3T8-F1
#
_cell.length_a   1.000
_cell.length_b   1.000
_cell.length_c   1.000
_cell.angle_alpha   90.00
_cell.angle_beta   90.00
_cell.angle_gamma   90.00
#
_symmetry.space_group_name_H-M   'P 1'
#
loop_
_entity.id
_entity.type
_entity.pdbx_description
1 polymer ?
#
loop_
_entity_poly.entity_id
_entity_poly.type
_entity_poly.pdbx_seq_one_letter_code
_entity_poly.pdbx_strand_id
1 'polypeptide(L)'
;MKIGRYIIVFVVFAGLLITLGNRGLWDSYLMREKLHELQGANQTIIDENKSLRKEIALLQSNLNYIEMIARNNLGMVKQGEVVFRISK
;
A
#
# COMPACT_ATOMS: atom_id res chain seq x y z
N MET A 1 24.94 33.78 47.98
CA MET A 1 25.03 32.72 46.95
C MET A 1 23.71 32.60 46.18
N LYS A 2 23.39 33.56 45.30
CA LYS A 2 22.14 33.55 44.52
C LYS A 2 22.35 33.13 43.06
N ILE A 3 23.51 33.49 42.48
CA ILE A 3 23.93 33.16 41.10
C ILE A 3 23.97 31.65 40.84
N GLY A 4 24.48 30.85 41.77
CA GLY A 4 24.58 29.39 41.59
C GLY A 4 23.23 28.71 41.41
N ARG A 5 22.16 29.23 42.05
CA ARG A 5 20.81 28.67 41.91
C ARG A 5 20.22 28.93 40.52
N TYR A 6 20.51 30.08 39.92
CA TYR A 6 20.07 30.40 38.56
C TYR A 6 20.79 29.58 37.50
N ILE A 7 22.08 29.27 37.71
CA ILE A 7 22.84 28.40 36.81
C ILE A 7 22.25 26.98 36.81
N ILE A 8 21.91 26.43 37.98
CA ILE A 8 21.29 25.10 38.06
C ILE A 8 19.94 25.07 37.35
N VAL A 9 19.10 26.09 37.54
CA VAL A 9 17.81 26.20 36.85
C VAL A 9 18.00 26.32 35.34
N PHE A 10 19.00 27.08 34.88
CA PHE A 10 19.30 27.22 33.46
C PHE A 10 19.78 25.91 32.83
N VAL A 11 20.62 25.14 33.52
CA VAL A 11 21.10 23.84 33.05
C VAL A 11 19.95 22.82 32.95
N VAL A 12 19.06 22.79 33.94
CA VAL A 12 17.88 21.91 33.91
C VAL A 12 16.93 22.32 32.79
N PHE A 13 16.71 23.62 32.59
CA PHE A 13 15.86 24.14 31.53
C PHE A 13 16.43 23.86 30.13
N ALA A 14 17.74 24.02 29.95
CA ALA A 14 18.44 23.66 28.72
C ALA A 14 18.37 22.15 28.46
N GLY A 15 18.54 21.31 29.49
CA GLY A 15 18.37 19.86 29.38
C GLY A 15 16.97 19.46 28.92
N LEU A 16 15.94 20.06 29.53
CA LEU A 16 14.54 19.88 29.12
C LEU A 16 14.31 20.29 27.67
N LEU A 17 14.80 21.45 27.25
CA LEU A 17 14.70 21.92 25.86
C LEU A 17 15.44 21.03 24.87
N ILE A 18 16.56 20.42 25.23
CA ILE A 18 17.28 19.47 24.36
C ILE A 18 16.49 18.16 24.22
N THR A 19 15.93 17.65 25.34
CA THR A 19 15.10 16.43 25.32
C THR A 19 13.77 16.62 24.59
N LEU A 20 13.21 17.83 24.61
CA LEU A 20 11.94 18.17 23.94
C LEU A 20 12.14 18.67 22.50
N GLY A 21 13.24 19.38 22.23
CA GLY A 21 13.50 20.05 20.95
C GLY A 21 14.04 19.15 19.85
N ASN A 22 14.70 18.05 20.22
CA ASN A 22 15.05 17.02 19.27
C ASN A 22 13.85 16.09 19.12
N ARG A 23 12.88 16.44 18.25
CA ARG A 23 11.99 15.60 17.40
C ARG A 23 12.05 14.06 17.59
N GLY A 24 12.09 13.55 18.80
CA GLY A 24 12.75 12.25 19.07
C GLY A 24 11.77 11.19 19.53
N LEU A 25 10.77 11.59 20.30
CA LEU A 25 9.77 10.67 20.83
C LEU A 25 8.47 10.70 20.01
N TRP A 26 7.99 11.89 19.62
CA TRP A 26 6.74 12.02 18.88
C TRP A 26 6.88 11.62 17.40
N ASP A 27 7.96 12.04 16.73
CA ASP A 27 8.22 11.64 15.34
C ASP A 27 8.49 10.14 15.22
N SER A 28 9.12 9.51 16.21
CA SER A 28 9.32 8.06 16.22
C SER A 28 8.02 7.28 16.33
N TYR A 29 7.01 7.84 17.02
CA TYR A 29 5.68 7.23 17.11
C TYR A 29 4.92 7.38 15.79
N LEU A 30 4.91 8.59 15.22
CA LEU A 30 4.25 8.88 13.94
C LEU A 30 4.92 8.12 12.77
N MET A 31 6.24 7.92 12.82
CA MET A 31 6.98 7.14 11.83
C MET A 31 6.66 5.65 11.93
N ARG A 32 6.45 5.11 13.14
CA ARG A 32 6.04 3.71 13.33
C ARG A 32 4.65 3.44 12.78
N GLU A 33 3.72 4.37 12.98
CA GLU A 33 2.37 4.27 12.43
C GLU A 33 2.39 4.29 10.90
N LYS A 34 3.14 5.22 10.30
CA LYS A 34 3.35 5.25 8.83
C LYS A 34 4.01 3.98 8.30
N LEU A 35 4.99 3.43 9.01
CA LEU A 35 5.63 2.16 8.63
C LEU A 35 4.63 1.00 8.63
N HIS A 36 3.75 0.94 9.62
CA HIS A 36 2.71 -0.10 9.70
C HIS A 36 1.68 0.04 8.57
N GLU A 37 1.25 1.25 8.27
CA GLU A 37 0.34 1.55 7.16
C GLU A 37 0.97 1.18 5.80
N LEU A 38 2.24 1.56 5.58
CA LEU A 38 3.00 1.22 4.37
C LEU A 38 3.24 -0.28 4.24
N GLN A 39 3.46 -1.00 5.34
CA GLN A 39 3.59 -2.46 5.32
C GLN A 39 2.27 -3.14 4.94
N GLY A 40 1.14 -2.67 5.48
CA GLY A 40 -0.18 -3.18 5.11
C GLY A 40 -0.49 -2.95 3.63
N ALA A 41 -0.24 -1.74 3.13
CA ALA A 41 -0.42 -1.42 1.71
C ALA A 41 0.48 -2.27 0.80
N ASN A 42 1.74 -2.47 1.16
CA ASN A 42 2.64 -3.35 0.42
C ASN A 42 2.14 -4.79 0.36
N GLN A 43 1.62 -5.32 1.46
CA GLN A 43 1.10 -6.68 1.48
C GLN A 43 -0.09 -6.85 0.53
N THR A 44 -1.02 -5.90 0.53
CA THR A 44 -2.14 -5.88 -0.42
C THR A 44 -1.65 -5.85 -1.88
N ILE A 45 -0.68 -4.99 -2.20
CA ILE A 45 -0.10 -4.88 -3.55
C ILE A 45 0.61 -6.17 -3.97
N ILE A 46 1.27 -6.87 -3.04
CA ILE A 46 1.92 -8.16 -3.31
C ILE A 46 0.87 -9.22 -3.64
N ASP A 47 -0.22 -9.27 -2.89
CA ASP A 47 -1.29 -10.23 -3.10
C ASP A 47 -2.04 -9.98 -4.42
N GLU A 48 -2.31 -8.73 -4.76
CA GLU A 48 -2.84 -8.33 -6.08
C GLU A 48 -1.87 -8.68 -7.22
N ASN A 49 -0.57 -8.42 -7.06
CA ASN A 49 0.42 -8.81 -8.06
C ASN A 49 0.44 -10.34 -8.25
N LYS A 50 0.27 -11.11 -7.18
CA LYS A 50 0.25 -12.57 -7.25
C LYS A 50 -0.99 -13.08 -7.98
N SER A 51 -2.16 -12.49 -7.75
CA SER A 51 -3.39 -12.88 -8.45
C SER A 51 -3.30 -12.53 -9.94
N LEU A 52 -2.86 -11.32 -10.28
CA LEU A 52 -2.68 -10.86 -11.66
C LEU A 52 -1.66 -11.71 -12.42
N ARG A 53 -0.53 -12.05 -11.80
CA ARG A 53 0.46 -12.96 -12.41
C ARG A 53 -0.11 -14.33 -12.70
N LYS A 54 -0.99 -14.84 -11.82
CA LYS A 54 -1.67 -16.12 -12.02
C LYS A 54 -2.66 -16.05 -13.19
N GLU A 55 -3.39 -14.95 -13.29
CA GLU A 55 -4.31 -14.68 -14.40
C GLU A 55 -3.56 -14.56 -15.74
N ILE A 56 -2.44 -13.84 -15.77
CA ILE A 56 -1.56 -13.75 -16.95
C ILE A 56 -1.03 -15.14 -17.35
N ALA A 57 -0.60 -15.95 -16.38
CA ALA A 57 -0.14 -17.30 -16.66
C ALA A 57 -1.27 -18.18 -17.22
N LEU A 58 -2.51 -18.05 -16.72
CA LEU A 58 -3.67 -18.77 -17.23
C LEU A 58 -4.05 -18.31 -18.65
N LEU A 59 -4.01 -17.00 -18.91
CA LEU A 59 -4.20 -16.41 -20.23
C LEU A 59 -3.14 -16.93 -21.21
N GLN A 60 -1.87 -16.95 -20.83
CA GLN A 60 -0.79 -17.38 -21.74
C GLN A 60 -0.76 -18.90 -21.99
N SER A 61 -1.16 -19.71 -21.01
CA SER A 61 -1.07 -21.17 -21.10
C SER A 61 -2.32 -21.86 -21.64
N ASN A 62 -3.50 -21.23 -21.54
CA ASN A 62 -4.76 -21.86 -21.90
C ASN A 62 -5.53 -21.06 -22.96
N LEU A 63 -5.43 -21.50 -24.21
CA LEU A 63 -6.20 -20.96 -25.34
C LEU A 63 -7.72 -20.95 -25.07
N ASN A 64 -8.24 -21.99 -24.39
CA ASN A 64 -9.65 -22.10 -24.00
C ASN A 64 -10.07 -21.01 -23.01
N TYR A 65 -9.17 -20.57 -22.12
CA TYR A 65 -9.45 -19.50 -21.16
C TYR A 65 -9.51 -18.13 -21.85
N ILE A 66 -8.62 -17.90 -22.83
CA ILE A 66 -8.69 -16.72 -23.71
C ILE A 66 -10.00 -16.70 -24.49
N GLU A 67 -10.40 -17.83 -25.08
CA GLU A 67 -11.66 -17.93 -25.84
C GLU A 67 -12.88 -17.64 -24.94
N MET A 68 -12.89 -18.13 -23.71
CA MET A 68 -13.94 -17.83 -22.73
C MET A 68 -14.01 -16.32 -22.39
N ILE A 69 -12.88 -15.66 -22.15
CA ILE A 69 -12.85 -14.20 -21.87
C ILE A 69 -13.25 -13.40 -23.11
N ALA A 70 -12.79 -13.79 -24.30
CA ALA A 70 -13.17 -13.15 -25.55
C ALA A 70 -14.69 -13.24 -25.79
N ARG A 71 -15.30 -14.39 -25.51
CA ARG A 71 -16.75 -14.58 -25.62
C ARG A 71 -17.53 -13.81 -24.54
N ASN A 72 -17.11 -13.87 -23.27
CA ASN A 72 -17.87 -13.30 -22.14
C ASN A 72 -17.66 -11.80 -21.93
N ASN A 73 -16.41 -11.32 -21.99
CA ASN A 73 -16.10 -9.92 -21.69
C ASN A 73 -16.05 -9.03 -22.94
N LEU A 74 -15.67 -9.60 -24.09
CA LEU A 74 -15.53 -8.84 -25.34
C LEU A 74 -16.66 -9.11 -26.34
N GLY A 75 -17.54 -10.08 -26.07
CA GLY A 75 -18.63 -10.47 -26.99
C GLY A 75 -18.13 -10.98 -28.35
N MET A 76 -16.86 -11.42 -28.42
CA MET A 76 -16.26 -11.95 -29.63
C MET A 76 -16.77 -13.36 -29.91
N VAL A 77 -17.04 -13.64 -31.18
CA VAL A 77 -17.49 -14.96 -31.66
C VAL A 77 -16.58 -15.47 -32.76
N LYS A 78 -16.49 -16.80 -32.87
CA LYS A 78 -15.63 -17.44 -33.87
C LYS A 78 -16.20 -17.23 -35.27
N GLN A 79 -15.34 -17.19 -36.28
CA GLN A 79 -15.77 -17.08 -37.68
C GLN A 79 -16.70 -18.25 -38.02
N GLY A 80 -17.97 -17.96 -38.30
CA GLY A 80 -19.01 -18.96 -38.60
C GLY A 80 -20.06 -19.20 -37.48
N GLU A 81 -19.95 -18.56 -36.32
CA GLU A 81 -20.97 -18.64 -35.26
C GLU A 81 -22.04 -17.54 -35.39
N VAL A 82 -23.30 -17.90 -35.15
CA VAL A 82 -24.46 -16.98 -35.22
C VAL A 82 -24.82 -16.52 -33.81
N VAL A 83 -24.70 -15.22 -33.54
CA VAL A 83 -25.09 -14.63 -32.25
C VAL A 83 -26.58 -14.28 -32.27
N PHE A 84 -27.37 -14.99 -31.46
CA PHE A 84 -28.76 -14.59 -31.18
C PHE A 84 -28.76 -13.50 -30.11
N ARG A 85 -28.87 -12.24 -30.52
CA ARG A 85 -29.22 -11.15 -29.59
C ARG A 85 -30.74 -11.11 -29.45
N ILE A 86 -31.24 -11.67 -28.35
CA ILE A 86 -32.65 -11.50 -27.96
C ILE A 86 -32.77 -10.09 -27.38
N SER A 87 -33.17 -9.12 -28.22
CA SER A 87 -33.64 -7.82 -27.73
C SER A 87 -35.00 -8.03 -27.10
N LYS A 88 -35.14 -7.69 -25.82
CA LYS A 88 -36.44 -7.44 -25.22
C LYS A 88 -36.93 -6.05 -25.60
#